data_AF-A0AAC8Z1H6-F1
#
_entry.id   AF-A0AAC8Z1H6-F1
#
_cell.length_a   1.000
_cell.length_b   1.000
_cell.length_c   1.000
_cell.angle_alpha   90.00
_cell.angle_beta   90.00
_cell.angle_gamma   90.00
#
_symmetry.space_group_name_H-M   'P 1'
#
loop_
_entity.id
_entity.type
_entity.pdbx_description
1 polymer ?
#
loop_
_entity_poly.entity_id
_entity_poly.type
_entity_poly.pdbx_seq_one_letter_code
_entity_poly.pdbx_strand_id
1 'polypeptide(L)'
;MTRSARPYAAGAENARPFDGLDVETPVAGFYRMALRSGAAPVGIRIWFGPPLDPVIGEEMDRGHRWQAAANGEPIDLEQVWPRCAREAIDGREYRFLTERAAWARENAPTSPHANPTRRIDPMTAPPPF
;
A
#
# COMPACT_ATOMS: atom_id res chain seq x y z
N MET A 1 37.81 -11.15 -27.31
CA MET A 1 36.83 -10.19 -26.75
C MET A 1 35.91 -9.76 -27.88
N THR A 2 34.69 -10.29 -27.93
CA THR A 2 33.73 -10.02 -29.02
C THR A 2 32.77 -8.93 -28.54
N ARG A 3 32.78 -7.75 -29.18
CA ARG A 3 31.80 -6.69 -28.90
C ARG A 3 30.43 -7.12 -29.44
N SER A 4 29.41 -7.09 -28.59
CA SER A 4 28.01 -7.35 -28.95
C SER A 4 27.55 -6.36 -30.03
N ALA A 5 27.04 -6.89 -31.15
CA ALA A 5 26.58 -6.15 -32.33
C ALA A 5 25.16 -5.60 -32.16
N ARG A 6 24.81 -5.05 -30.99
CA ARG A 6 23.51 -4.40 -30.78
C ARG A 6 23.59 -2.93 -31.22
N PRO A 7 22.88 -2.51 -32.27
CA PRO A 7 22.79 -1.11 -32.62
C PRO A 7 22.02 -0.35 -31.51
N TYR A 8 22.47 0.86 -31.20
CA TYR A 8 21.90 1.72 -30.15
C TYR A 8 20.38 1.93 -30.29
N ALA A 9 19.86 1.91 -31.51
CA ALA A 9 18.45 2.10 -31.83
C ALA A 9 17.54 0.88 -31.56
N ALA A 10 18.08 -0.32 -31.37
CA ALA A 10 17.28 -1.54 -31.14
C ALA A 10 16.64 -1.63 -29.75
N GLY A 11 16.89 -0.65 -28.87
CA GLY A 11 16.24 -0.59 -27.55
C GLY A 11 14.77 -0.18 -27.58
N ALA A 12 14.33 0.52 -28.64
CA ALA A 12 12.98 1.08 -28.73
C ALA A 12 11.90 0.01 -29.04
N GLU A 13 12.28 -1.13 -29.60
CA GLU A 13 11.34 -2.19 -30.02
C GLU A 13 10.70 -2.94 -28.84
N ASN A 14 11.23 -2.76 -27.63
CA ASN A 14 10.69 -3.34 -26.39
C ASN A 14 10.00 -2.30 -25.48
N ALA A 15 9.62 -1.14 -26.02
CA ALA A 15 8.84 -0.17 -25.27
C ALA A 15 7.44 -0.76 -25.00
N ARG A 16 7.26 -1.37 -23.82
CA ARG A 16 5.94 -1.73 -23.32
C ARG A 16 5.10 -0.45 -23.29
N PRO A 17 3.89 -0.43 -23.87
CA PRO A 17 3.01 0.71 -23.71
C PRO A 17 2.80 0.91 -22.21
N PHE A 18 3.23 2.07 -21.71
CA PHE A 18 2.93 2.48 -20.34
C PHE A 18 1.51 3.02 -20.37
N ASP A 19 0.57 2.20 -19.94
CA ASP A 19 -0.78 2.68 -19.66
C ASP A 19 -0.66 3.62 -18.46
N GLY A 20 -0.67 4.92 -18.74
CA GLY A 20 -0.47 5.95 -17.74
C GLY A 20 -1.61 5.91 -16.73
N LEU A 21 -1.29 5.68 -15.46
CA LEU A 21 -2.27 5.85 -14.39
C LEU A 21 -2.34 7.34 -14.05
N ASP A 22 -3.54 7.91 -14.10
CA ASP A 22 -3.78 9.25 -13.57
C ASP A 22 -3.62 9.22 -12.05
N VAL A 23 -2.57 9.87 -11.58
CA VAL A 23 -2.22 9.98 -10.15
C VAL A 23 -2.60 11.34 -9.58
N GLU A 24 -3.11 12.27 -10.39
CA GLU A 24 -3.51 13.61 -9.91
C GLU A 24 -4.84 13.55 -9.15
N THR A 25 -5.75 12.67 -9.57
CA THR A 25 -7.08 12.56 -8.97
C THR A 25 -7.16 11.32 -8.07
N PRO A 26 -7.22 11.45 -6.73
CA PRO A 26 -7.45 10.32 -5.85
C PRO A 26 -8.83 9.69 -6.09
N VAL A 27 -8.86 8.36 -6.04
CA VAL A 27 -10.09 7.57 -6.18
C VAL A 27 -10.43 6.91 -4.85
N ALA A 28 -11.69 7.04 -4.43
CA ALA A 28 -12.19 6.38 -3.24
C ALA A 28 -12.26 4.86 -3.46
N GLY A 29 -11.75 4.10 -2.49
CA GLY A 29 -11.69 2.64 -2.63
C GLY A 29 -10.76 1.97 -1.62
N PHE A 30 -10.53 0.69 -1.85
CA PHE A 30 -9.57 -0.10 -1.09
C PHE A 30 -8.41 -0.48 -1.99
N TYR A 31 -7.21 -0.42 -1.41
CA TYR A 31 -5.97 -0.71 -2.12
C TYR A 31 -5.06 -1.56 -1.24
N ARG A 32 -4.09 -2.22 -1.86
CA ARG A 32 -3.03 -2.95 -1.16
C ARG A 32 -1.70 -2.27 -1.42
N MET A 33 -0.90 -2.08 -0.38
CA MET A 33 0.49 -1.66 -0.54
C MET A 33 1.35 -2.13 0.63
N ALA A 34 2.66 -2.23 0.44
CA ALA A 34 3.60 -2.29 1.55
C ALA A 34 4.07 -0.87 1.89
N LEU A 35 4.02 -0.48 3.18
CA LEU A 35 4.46 0.86 3.60
C LEU A 35 5.96 1.08 3.33
N ARG A 36 6.75 0.01 3.51
CA ARG A 36 8.19 -0.03 3.24
C ARG A 36 8.54 -1.19 2.30
N SER A 37 9.61 -1.04 1.52
CA SER A 37 10.13 -2.13 0.70
C SER A 37 10.46 -3.37 1.54
N GLY A 38 9.91 -4.52 1.14
CA GLY A 38 10.08 -5.79 1.84
C GLY A 38 9.28 -5.93 3.13
N ALA A 39 8.38 -5.01 3.46
CA ALA A 39 7.45 -5.16 4.58
C ALA A 39 6.21 -5.96 4.19
N ALA A 40 5.43 -6.40 5.18
CA ALA A 40 4.15 -7.04 4.94
C ALA A 40 3.17 -6.05 4.28
N PRO A 41 2.32 -6.52 3.34
CA PRO A 41 1.31 -5.68 2.72
C PRO A 41 0.24 -5.28 3.74
N VAL A 42 -0.27 -4.06 3.60
CA VAL A 42 -1.38 -3.50 4.37
C VAL A 42 -2.54 -3.12 3.46
N GLY A 43 -3.74 -3.14 4.03
CA GLY A 43 -4.94 -2.62 3.39
C GLY A 43 -5.00 -1.11 3.56
N ILE A 44 -5.09 -0.38 2.45
CA ILE A 44 -5.30 1.06 2.42
C ILE A 44 -6.76 1.34 2.08
N ARG A 45 -7.41 2.20 2.85
CA ARG A 45 -8.72 2.74 2.52
C ARG A 45 -8.56 4.22 2.17
N ILE A 46 -9.11 4.64 1.03
CA ILE A 46 -9.17 6.03 0.61
C ILE A 46 -10.63 6.45 0.53
N TRP A 47 -10.97 7.61 1.09
CA TRP A 47 -12.31 8.16 1.04
C TRP A 47 -12.30 9.69 1.04
N PHE A 48 -13.38 10.28 0.53
CA PHE A 48 -13.64 11.71 0.60
C PHE A 48 -14.74 11.96 1.63
N GLY A 49 -14.47 12.74 2.67
CA GLY A 49 -15.43 12.97 3.75
C GLY A 49 -14.91 13.88 4.85
N PRO A 50 -15.71 14.10 5.91
CA PRO A 50 -15.28 14.88 7.07
C PRO A 50 -14.07 14.21 7.73
N PRO A 51 -13.07 14.98 8.18
CA PRO A 51 -11.89 14.40 8.80
C PRO A 51 -12.24 13.65 10.07
N LEU A 52 -11.64 12.48 10.25
CA LEU A 52 -11.73 11.76 11.52
C LEU A 52 -10.75 12.37 12.52
N ASP A 53 -11.19 12.52 13.75
CA ASP A 53 -10.34 12.89 14.87
C ASP A 53 -9.31 11.76 15.11
N PRO A 54 -8.00 12.06 15.15
CA PRO A 54 -6.96 11.05 15.27
C PRO A 54 -6.90 10.35 16.63
N VAL A 55 -7.56 10.88 17.66
CA VAL A 55 -7.57 10.36 19.03
C VAL A 55 -8.83 9.54 19.31
N ILE A 56 -10.00 10.04 18.90
CA ILE A 56 -11.31 9.42 19.20
C ILE A 56 -11.98 8.75 17.99
N GLY A 57 -11.53 9.04 16.76
CA GLY A 57 -12.09 8.45 15.54
C GLY A 57 -13.47 8.98 15.15
N GLU A 58 -13.97 10.02 15.82
CA GLU A 58 -15.23 10.69 15.48
C GLU A 58 -15.05 11.70 14.34
N GLU A 59 -16.13 11.97 13.61
CA GLU A 59 -16.13 12.99 12.56
C GLU A 59 -15.97 14.38 13.17
N MET A 60 -14.95 15.11 12.72
CA MET A 60 -14.78 16.51 13.08
C MET A 60 -15.72 17.37 12.22
N ASP A 61 -16.31 18.40 12.83
CA ASP A 61 -17.05 19.44 12.12
C ASP A 61 -16.08 20.35 11.34
N ARG A 62 -15.56 19.82 10.24
CA ARG A 62 -14.61 20.44 9.31
C ARG A 62 -14.96 20.07 7.88
N GLY A 63 -14.53 20.90 6.94
CA GLY A 63 -14.77 20.68 5.52
C GLY A 63 -14.27 19.31 5.02
N HIS A 64 -15.00 18.74 4.07
CA HIS A 64 -14.64 17.45 3.47
C HIS A 64 -13.28 17.52 2.78
N ARG A 65 -12.47 16.50 3.00
CA ARG A 65 -11.18 16.33 2.34
C ARG A 65 -10.94 14.87 2.00
N TRP A 66 -10.01 14.65 1.08
CA TRP A 66 -9.51 13.31 0.84
C TRP A 66 -8.70 12.81 2.02
N GLN A 67 -8.91 11.55 2.37
CA GLN A 67 -8.31 10.90 3.52
C GLN A 67 -7.88 9.49 3.16
N ALA A 68 -6.86 8.99 3.88
CA ALA A 68 -6.38 7.64 3.77
C ALA A 68 -6.16 7.00 5.15
N ALA A 69 -6.33 5.69 5.24
CA ALA A 69 -6.02 4.90 6.43
C ALA A 69 -5.36 3.57 6.05
N ALA A 70 -4.32 3.18 6.76
CA ALA A 70 -3.64 1.90 6.64
C ALA A 70 -4.05 0.97 7.78
N ASN A 71 -4.75 -0.13 7.48
CA ASN A 71 -5.32 -1.05 8.48
C ASN A 71 -6.11 -0.34 9.61
N GLY A 72 -6.78 0.76 9.27
CA GLY A 72 -7.57 1.58 10.21
C GLY A 72 -6.81 2.75 10.85
N GLU A 73 -5.48 2.83 10.69
CA GLU A 73 -4.68 3.93 11.22
C GLU A 73 -4.57 5.07 10.19
N PRO A 74 -4.84 6.35 10.56
CA PRO A 74 -4.73 7.48 9.64
C PRO A 74 -3.33 7.60 9.02
N ILE A 75 -3.27 7.80 7.71
CA ILE A 75 -2.02 8.01 6.97
C ILE A 75 -2.16 9.16 5.99
N ASP A 76 -1.04 9.79 5.67
CA ASP A 76 -0.95 10.84 4.67
C ASP A 76 -1.29 10.30 3.26
N LEU A 77 -2.36 10.85 2.67
CA LEU A 77 -2.84 10.47 1.34
C LEU A 77 -1.79 10.69 0.25
N GLU A 78 -1.07 11.82 0.30
CA GLU A 78 -0.13 12.19 -0.76
C GLU A 78 1.03 11.19 -0.87
N GLN A 79 1.39 10.56 0.25
CA GLN A 79 2.43 9.54 0.30
C GLN A 79 1.96 8.17 -0.20
N VAL A 80 0.67 7.85 -0.06
CA VAL A 80 0.14 6.52 -0.39
C VAL A 80 -0.49 6.45 -1.76
N TRP A 81 -1.18 7.49 -2.22
CA TRP A 81 -1.98 7.45 -3.44
C TRP A 81 -1.17 7.05 -4.69
N PRO A 82 -0.05 7.71 -5.03
CA PRO A 82 0.72 7.33 -6.22
C PRO A 82 1.28 5.90 -6.17
N ARG A 83 1.43 5.34 -4.96
CA ARG A 83 2.00 4.00 -4.72
C ARG A 83 0.95 2.90 -4.74
N CYS A 84 -0.24 3.15 -4.20
CA CYS A 84 -1.30 2.15 -4.06
C CYS A 84 -2.29 2.14 -5.22
N ALA A 85 -2.36 3.20 -6.02
CA ALA A 85 -3.36 3.35 -7.09
C ALA A 85 -3.34 2.23 -8.16
N ARG A 86 -2.24 1.46 -8.26
CA ARG A 86 -2.11 0.30 -9.16
C ARG A 86 -2.72 -1.00 -8.62
N GLU A 87 -2.88 -1.12 -7.31
CA GLU A 87 -3.30 -2.36 -6.65
C GLU A 87 -4.61 -2.14 -5.89
N ALA A 88 -5.70 -1.94 -6.65
CA ALA A 88 -7.05 -1.92 -6.08
C ALA A 88 -7.45 -3.32 -5.57
N ILE A 89 -8.09 -3.36 -4.41
CA ILE A 89 -8.61 -4.58 -3.78
C ILE A 89 -10.09 -4.39 -3.42
N ASP A 90 -10.77 -5.48 -3.08
CA ASP A 90 -12.14 -5.41 -2.57
C ASP A 90 -12.19 -5.17 -1.05
N GLY A 91 -13.39 -4.89 -0.54
CA GLY A 91 -13.60 -4.69 0.90
C GLY A 91 -13.45 -5.97 1.74
N ARG A 92 -13.40 -7.17 1.13
CA ARG A 92 -13.16 -8.43 1.86
C ARG A 92 -11.67 -8.59 2.13
N GLU A 93 -10.84 -8.37 1.13
CA GLU A 93 -9.38 -8.38 1.23
C GLU A 93 -8.90 -7.29 2.21
N TYR A 94 -9.47 -6.09 2.14
CA TYR A 94 -9.16 -5.02 3.10
C TYR A 94 -9.44 -5.44 4.55
N ARG A 95 -10.59 -6.07 4.80
CA ARG A 95 -10.94 -6.57 6.14
C ARG A 95 -9.99 -7.68 6.57
N PHE A 96 -9.69 -8.63 5.69
CA PHE A 96 -8.74 -9.69 5.97
C PHE A 96 -7.35 -9.13 6.38
N LEU A 97 -6.82 -8.15 5.65
CA LEU A 97 -5.54 -7.51 5.99
C LEU A 97 -5.60 -6.78 7.34
N THR A 98 -6.70 -6.10 7.63
CA THR A 98 -6.92 -5.38 8.88
C THR A 98 -7.02 -6.34 10.07
N GLU A 99 -7.81 -7.40 9.95
CA GLU A 99 -7.98 -8.43 10.97
C GLU A 99 -6.67 -9.21 11.19
N ARG A 100 -5.95 -9.56 10.13
CA ARG A 100 -4.64 -10.21 10.22
C ARG A 100 -3.62 -9.34 10.95
N ALA A 101 -3.62 -8.03 10.70
CA ALA A 101 -2.76 -7.10 11.42
C ALA A 101 -3.16 -7.02 12.91
N ALA A 102 -4.46 -6.91 13.21
CA ALA A 102 -4.96 -6.90 14.59
C ALA A 102 -4.58 -8.18 15.35
N TRP A 103 -4.85 -9.35 14.76
CA TRP A 103 -4.47 -10.64 15.31
C TRP A 103 -2.95 -10.75 15.53
N ALA A 104 -2.14 -10.27 14.58
CA ALA A 104 -0.69 -10.30 14.68
C ALA A 104 -0.17 -9.41 15.81
N ARG A 105 -0.77 -8.23 16.04
CA ARG A 105 -0.40 -7.37 17.19
C ARG A 105 -0.60 -8.07 18.53
N GLU A 106 -1.66 -8.88 18.64
CA GLU A 106 -2.00 -9.59 19.88
C GLU A 106 -1.23 -10.91 20.06
N ASN A 107 -1.13 -11.71 19.01
CA ASN A 107 -0.65 -13.10 19.09
C ASN A 107 0.80 -13.28 18.63
N ALA A 108 1.27 -12.39 17.75
CA ALA A 108 2.60 -12.50 17.13
C ALA A 108 3.25 -11.12 16.95
N PRO A 109 3.50 -10.37 18.05
CA PRO A 109 3.95 -8.97 17.98
C PRO A 109 5.32 -8.79 17.30
N THR A 110 6.12 -9.85 17.22
CA THR A 110 7.39 -9.86 16.48
C THR A 110 7.22 -10.02 14.97
N SER A 111 6.05 -10.48 14.51
CA SER A 111 5.75 -10.72 13.10
C SER A 111 5.75 -9.41 12.30
N PRO A 112 6.22 -9.43 11.04
CA PRO A 112 6.07 -8.30 10.11
C PRO A 112 4.62 -7.83 9.91
N HIS A 113 3.63 -8.69 10.18
CA HIS A 113 2.21 -8.30 10.12
C HIS A 113 1.76 -7.45 11.32
N ALA A 114 2.45 -7.53 12.45
CA ALA A 114 2.15 -6.72 13.64
C ALA A 114 2.72 -5.29 13.51
N ASN A 115 3.83 -5.14 12.78
CA ASN A 115 4.44 -3.84 12.49
C ASN A 115 4.60 -3.65 10.97
N PRO A 116 3.67 -2.92 10.32
CA PRO A 116 3.70 -2.64 8.88
C PRO A 116 4.96 -1.96 8.34
N THR A 117 5.76 -1.34 9.19
CA THR A 117 7.01 -0.66 8.80
C THR A 117 8.24 -1.57 8.90
N ARG A 118 8.09 -2.73 9.55
CA ARG A 118 9.15 -3.72 9.72
C ARG A 118 9.32 -4.52 8.43
N ARG A 119 10.56 -4.60 7.96
CA ARG A 119 10.92 -5.47 6.84
C ARG A 119 10.80 -6.94 7.28
N ILE A 120 10.27 -7.77 6.39
CA ILE A 120 10.27 -9.22 6.55
C ILE A 120 11.72 -9.69 6.53
N ASP A 121 12.14 -10.34 7.61
CA ASP A 121 13.44 -10.96 7.72
C ASP A 121 13.35 -12.43 7.28
N PRO A 122 13.99 -12.82 6.16
CA PRO A 122 13.93 -14.19 5.66
C PRO A 122 14.50 -15.24 6.63
N MET A 123 15.38 -14.84 7.55
CA MET A 123 16.03 -15.77 8.49
C MET A 123 15.14 -16.11 9.70
N THR A 124 14.13 -15.28 9.97
CA THR A 124 13.17 -15.47 11.06
C THR A 124 11.77 -15.79 10.56
N ALA A 125 11.51 -15.57 9.27
CA ALA A 125 10.29 -16.00 8.62
C ALA A 125 10.23 -17.53 8.55
N PRO A 126 9.04 -18.15 8.74
CA PRO A 126 8.88 -19.56 8.47
C PRO A 126 9.24 -19.85 7.00
N PRO A 127 9.93 -20.96 6.71
CA PRO A 127 10.32 -21.30 5.34
C PRO A 127 9.08 -21.44 4.46
N PRO A 128 9.13 -20.96 3.19
CA PRO A 128 8.08 -21.23 2.24
C PRO A 128 8.08 -22.74 1.94
N PHE A 129 6.99 -23.41 2.32
CA PHE A 129 6.73 -24.81 1.98
C PHE A 129 6.01 -24.93 0.64
#